data_AF-A0A9P9X266-F1
#
_entry.id   AF-A0A9P9X266-F1
#
_cell.length_a   1.000
_cell.length_b   1.000
_cell.length_c   1.000
_cell.angle_alpha   90.00
_cell.angle_beta   90.00
_cell.angle_gamma   90.00
#
_symmetry.space_group_name_H-M   'P 1'
#
loop_
_entity.id
_entity.type
_entity.pdbx_description
1 polymer ?
#
loop_
_entity_poly.entity_id
_entity_poly.type
_entity_poly.pdbx_seq_one_letter_code
_entity_poly.pdbx_strand_id
1 'polypeptide(L)'
;MCSLKSLATEIVIQVIDSIDDTPSVSRLSRTSRHLHFVVNPILYRRAIADPTALAWAVSHDRPDVVHGILGHQADPHRFAASFELNILLHQALVHGSFKTANALLDLGADVVYSSDSQQRSSCQKTTDWLANGTCPLLGSLALAASSRFHIGFWYDPNCGYSSERHFWDWKKMAMEKILKKLAAPVCRDQHMIACEPDLNEYQRELDYALIEAAKADAHSLEVMEFLLKAGADIGSEANSHIVGQAWYNALDEEVPSLFRSKVEFLIQHGVDRTRVWSPLEGLQTPMQFILKKLHRCCRYTTDGSLSIPKALYFMDFLASRGCLRWPKVTDMSMDHNGNTHPLIPNFGGYEAGSQELNFIFSDTDVSIQPLQQALRQHILQQVLPLAERRMAPLPLPLTVMRLDDLYEAWVCGSNDLV
;
A
#
# COMPACT_ATOMS: atom_id res chain seq x y z
N MET A 1 -56.30 -11.54 9.54
CA MET A 1 -55.47 -10.53 8.86
C MET A 1 -54.53 -11.26 7.92
N CYS A 2 -54.68 -11.08 6.60
CA CYS A 2 -53.80 -11.70 5.61
C CYS A 2 -52.42 -11.04 5.70
N SER A 3 -51.40 -11.83 6.02
CA SER A 3 -50.01 -11.35 6.02
C SER A 3 -49.44 -11.55 4.62
N LEU A 4 -48.56 -10.67 4.17
CA LEU A 4 -47.75 -10.88 2.96
C LEU A 4 -47.00 -12.22 2.99
N LYS A 5 -46.75 -12.77 4.18
CA LYS A 5 -46.14 -14.09 4.42
C LYS A 5 -47.04 -15.28 4.06
N SER A 6 -48.35 -15.08 3.93
CA SER A 6 -49.34 -16.12 3.60
C SER A 6 -49.80 -16.10 2.15
N LEU A 7 -49.20 -15.23 1.31
CA LEU A 7 -49.48 -15.17 -0.12
C LEU A 7 -48.73 -16.30 -0.85
N ALA A 8 -49.32 -16.80 -1.92
CA ALA A 8 -48.65 -17.72 -2.83
C ALA A 8 -47.43 -17.04 -3.49
N THR A 9 -46.38 -17.81 -3.74
CA THR A 9 -45.09 -17.31 -4.27
C THR A 9 -45.29 -16.56 -5.60
N GLU A 10 -46.21 -17.01 -6.44
CA GLU A 10 -46.54 -16.41 -7.73
C GLU A 10 -47.12 -15.00 -7.57
N ILE A 11 -47.97 -14.78 -6.56
CA ILE A 11 -48.55 -13.46 -6.28
C ILE A 11 -47.47 -12.52 -5.75
N VAL A 12 -46.59 -13.03 -4.89
CA VAL A 12 -45.44 -12.25 -4.38
C VAL A 12 -44.53 -11.81 -5.53
N ILE A 13 -44.23 -12.70 -6.48
CA ILE A 13 -43.43 -12.38 -7.67
C ILE A 13 -44.10 -11.28 -8.51
N GLN A 14 -45.41 -11.40 -8.79
CA GLN A 14 -46.15 -10.38 -9.55
C GLN A 14 -46.14 -9.01 -8.88
N VAL A 15 -46.28 -8.96 -7.55
CA VAL A 15 -46.18 -7.71 -6.79
C VAL A 15 -44.78 -7.12 -6.92
N ILE A 16 -43.73 -7.93 -6.81
CA ILE A 16 -42.34 -7.47 -6.93
C ILE A 16 -42.06 -6.95 -8.35
N ASP A 17 -42.52 -7.64 -9.38
CA ASP A 17 -42.33 -7.24 -10.78
C ASP A 17 -43.01 -5.90 -11.10
N SER A 18 -44.05 -5.52 -10.36
CA SER A 18 -44.71 -4.21 -10.49
C SER A 18 -44.00 -3.06 -9.74
N ILE A 19 -42.97 -3.35 -8.94
CA ILE A 19 -42.19 -2.34 -8.21
C ILE A 19 -40.92 -2.03 -9.01
N ASP A 20 -40.80 -0.82 -9.53
CA ASP A 20 -39.62 -0.39 -10.30
C ASP A 20 -38.38 -0.12 -9.40
N ASP A 21 -38.61 0.30 -8.15
CA ASP A 21 -37.54 0.72 -7.22
C ASP A 21 -36.85 -0.47 -6.52
N THR A 22 -35.61 -0.75 -6.91
CA THR A 22 -34.74 -1.80 -6.32
C THR A 22 -34.56 -1.65 -4.79
N PRO A 23 -34.34 -0.46 -4.21
CA PRO A 23 -34.32 -0.24 -2.76
C PRO A 23 -35.58 -0.74 -2.03
N SER A 24 -36.76 -0.53 -2.59
CA SER A 24 -38.03 -0.98 -2.00
C SER A 24 -38.18 -2.50 -2.03
N VAL A 25 -37.75 -3.14 -3.13
CA VAL A 25 -37.68 -4.60 -3.23
C VAL A 25 -36.66 -5.18 -2.24
N SER A 26 -35.51 -4.52 -2.04
CA SER A 26 -34.49 -4.90 -1.05
C SER A 26 -35.00 -4.79 0.40
N ARG A 27 -35.76 -3.74 0.71
CA ARG A 27 -36.43 -3.64 2.02
C ARG A 27 -37.44 -4.76 2.23
N LEU A 28 -38.18 -5.14 1.19
CA LEU A 28 -39.16 -6.22 1.26
C LEU A 28 -38.51 -7.58 1.55
N SER A 29 -37.36 -7.88 0.94
CA SER A 29 -36.64 -9.15 1.19
C SER A 29 -36.20 -9.29 2.65
N ARG A 30 -35.93 -8.20 3.35
CA ARG A 30 -35.50 -8.19 4.76
C ARG A 30 -36.64 -8.39 5.77
N THR A 31 -37.89 -8.35 5.34
CA THR A 31 -39.05 -8.43 6.25
C THR A 31 -39.36 -9.83 6.77
N SER A 32 -38.99 -10.89 6.04
CA SER A 32 -39.21 -12.28 6.48
C SER A 32 -38.34 -13.27 5.72
N ARG A 33 -38.06 -14.44 6.30
CA ARG A 33 -37.28 -15.51 5.65
C ARG A 33 -37.92 -16.01 4.35
N HIS A 34 -39.26 -16.14 4.32
CA HIS A 34 -39.98 -16.56 3.12
C HIS A 34 -39.83 -15.53 1.99
N LEU A 35 -40.03 -14.25 2.28
CA LEU A 35 -39.85 -13.18 1.31
C LEU A 35 -38.38 -13.05 0.89
N HIS A 36 -37.43 -13.21 1.81
CA HIS A 36 -36.00 -13.26 1.47
C HIS A 36 -35.71 -14.33 0.41
N PHE A 37 -36.24 -15.53 0.59
CA PHE A 37 -36.05 -16.64 -0.35
C PHE A 37 -36.66 -16.37 -1.72
N VAL A 38 -37.86 -15.79 -1.78
CA VAL A 38 -38.57 -15.50 -3.04
C VAL A 38 -38.01 -14.28 -3.77
N VAL A 39 -37.66 -13.23 -3.02
CA VAL A 39 -37.28 -11.91 -3.56
C VAL A 39 -35.82 -11.87 -4.00
N ASN A 40 -34.90 -12.56 -3.30
CA ASN A 40 -33.46 -12.48 -3.60
C ASN A 40 -33.09 -12.89 -5.04
N PRO A 41 -33.63 -13.97 -5.63
CA PRO A 41 -33.39 -14.30 -7.03
C PRO A 41 -33.79 -13.20 -8.02
N ILE A 42 -34.82 -12.40 -7.68
CA ILE A 42 -35.26 -11.25 -8.50
C ILE A 42 -34.31 -10.07 -8.31
N LEU A 43 -33.88 -9.79 -7.07
CA LEU A 43 -32.88 -8.77 -6.79
C LEU A 43 -31.55 -9.06 -7.48
N TYR A 44 -31.11 -10.32 -7.50
CA TYR A 44 -29.90 -10.74 -8.22
C TYR A 44 -30.04 -10.52 -9.73
N ARG A 45 -31.21 -10.86 -10.32
CA ARG A 45 -31.48 -10.57 -11.73
C ARG A 45 -31.45 -9.08 -12.06
N ARG A 46 -32.01 -8.24 -11.19
CA ARG A 46 -31.93 -6.78 -11.35
C ARG A 46 -30.51 -6.25 -11.18
N ALA A 47 -29.74 -6.82 -10.26
CA ALA A 47 -28.34 -6.46 -10.03
C ALA A 47 -27.40 -6.84 -11.20
N ILE A 48 -27.77 -7.82 -12.05
CA ILE A 48 -27.05 -8.07 -13.30
C ILE A 48 -27.20 -6.89 -14.27
N ALA A 49 -28.37 -6.24 -14.28
CA ALA A 49 -28.64 -5.10 -15.16
C ALA A 49 -28.05 -3.77 -14.65
N ASP A 50 -27.70 -3.69 -13.36
CA ASP A 50 -27.13 -2.49 -12.72
C ASP A 50 -25.74 -2.78 -12.13
N PRO A 51 -24.65 -2.24 -12.72
CA PRO A 51 -23.29 -2.49 -12.26
C PRO A 51 -23.03 -1.95 -10.84
N THR A 52 -23.89 -1.06 -10.33
CA THR A 52 -23.75 -0.45 -9.00
C THR A 52 -23.85 -1.50 -7.88
N ALA A 53 -24.73 -2.49 -8.04
CA ALA A 53 -24.94 -3.53 -7.04
C ALA A 53 -23.75 -4.50 -6.95
N LEU A 54 -23.16 -4.86 -8.09
CA LEU A 54 -21.94 -5.67 -8.15
C LEU A 54 -20.73 -4.89 -7.62
N ALA A 55 -20.56 -3.63 -8.01
CA ALA A 55 -19.48 -2.78 -7.52
C ALA A 55 -19.55 -2.59 -5.99
N TRP A 56 -20.77 -2.43 -5.43
CA TRP A 56 -20.98 -2.38 -3.99
C TRP A 56 -20.60 -3.70 -3.30
N ALA A 57 -21.03 -4.84 -3.84
CA ALA A 57 -20.71 -6.15 -3.27
C ALA A 57 -19.20 -6.45 -3.31
N VAL A 58 -18.53 -6.00 -4.38
CA VAL A 58 -17.06 -6.08 -4.51
C VAL A 58 -16.37 -5.18 -3.49
N SER A 59 -16.75 -3.90 -3.36
CA SER A 59 -16.08 -2.98 -2.44
C SER A 59 -16.28 -3.31 -0.97
N HIS A 60 -17.31 -4.09 -0.61
CA HIS A 60 -17.61 -4.51 0.76
C HIS A 60 -17.28 -5.98 1.05
N ASP A 61 -16.49 -6.61 0.18
CA ASP A 61 -16.01 -7.99 0.33
C ASP A 61 -17.13 -9.01 0.61
N ARG A 62 -18.20 -8.98 -0.21
CA ARG A 62 -19.38 -9.85 -0.12
C ARG A 62 -19.37 -10.95 -1.20
N PRO A 63 -18.53 -12.00 -1.07
CA PRO A 63 -18.42 -13.05 -2.08
C PRO A 63 -19.75 -13.77 -2.27
N ASP A 64 -20.57 -13.98 -1.23
CA ASP A 64 -21.85 -14.67 -1.34
C ASP A 64 -22.86 -13.92 -2.23
N VAL A 65 -22.83 -12.58 -2.17
CA VAL A 65 -23.69 -11.73 -3.00
C VAL A 65 -23.19 -11.74 -4.44
N VAL A 66 -21.88 -11.71 -4.65
CA VAL A 66 -21.27 -11.83 -5.98
C VAL A 66 -21.60 -13.18 -6.62
N HIS A 67 -21.42 -14.29 -5.90
CA HIS A 67 -21.83 -15.62 -6.38
C HIS A 67 -23.33 -15.71 -6.63
N GLY A 68 -24.15 -15.12 -5.75
CA GLY A 68 -25.59 -15.05 -5.92
C GLY A 68 -25.98 -14.32 -7.20
N ILE A 69 -25.39 -13.16 -7.47
CA ILE A 69 -25.67 -12.36 -8.67
C ILE A 69 -25.19 -13.11 -9.92
N LEU A 70 -23.94 -13.59 -9.93
CA LEU A 70 -23.36 -14.27 -11.09
C LEU A 70 -24.01 -15.64 -11.35
N GLY A 71 -24.40 -16.37 -10.30
CA GLY A 71 -25.06 -17.67 -10.41
C GLY A 71 -26.51 -17.62 -10.92
N HIS A 72 -27.14 -16.44 -10.91
CA HIS A 72 -28.48 -16.22 -11.50
C HIS A 72 -28.42 -15.73 -12.96
N GLN A 73 -27.23 -15.65 -13.56
CA GLN A 73 -27.09 -15.48 -15.00
C GLN A 73 -27.56 -16.76 -15.70
N ALA A 74 -28.50 -16.65 -16.64
CA ALA A 74 -29.16 -17.79 -17.30
C ALA A 74 -28.21 -18.70 -18.11
N ASP A 75 -26.95 -18.28 -18.27
CA ASP A 75 -25.87 -19.10 -18.82
C ASP A 75 -24.52 -18.54 -18.31
N PRO A 76 -23.87 -19.18 -17.32
CA PRO A 76 -22.64 -18.68 -16.67
C PRO A 76 -21.45 -18.58 -17.63
N HIS A 77 -21.54 -19.23 -18.79
CA HIS A 77 -20.50 -19.21 -19.82
C HIS A 77 -20.72 -18.18 -20.92
N ARG A 78 -21.86 -17.48 -20.94
CA ARG A 78 -22.23 -16.66 -22.10
C ARG A 78 -21.99 -15.17 -21.97
N PHE A 79 -22.00 -14.53 -20.79
CA PHE A 79 -21.84 -13.06 -20.77
C PHE A 79 -21.37 -12.35 -19.48
N ALA A 80 -20.80 -13.00 -18.46
CA ALA A 80 -19.72 -12.28 -17.77
C ALA A 80 -18.50 -12.44 -18.69
N ALA A 81 -18.46 -11.70 -19.80
CA ALA A 81 -17.29 -11.68 -20.69
C ALA A 81 -16.06 -11.55 -19.78
N SER A 82 -15.01 -12.36 -19.97
CA SER A 82 -13.83 -12.41 -19.07
C SER A 82 -13.41 -11.01 -18.56
N PHE A 83 -13.52 -10.02 -19.44
CA PHE A 83 -13.52 -8.58 -19.14
C PHE A 83 -14.24 -8.09 -17.88
N GLU A 84 -15.54 -8.38 -17.68
CA GLU A 84 -16.29 -7.91 -16.51
C GLU A 84 -15.75 -8.52 -15.21
N LEU A 85 -15.42 -9.82 -15.23
CA LEU A 85 -14.76 -10.48 -14.11
C LEU A 85 -13.38 -9.86 -13.81
N ASN A 86 -12.65 -9.45 -14.84
CA ASN A 86 -11.35 -8.79 -14.71
C ASN A 86 -11.49 -7.39 -14.09
N ILE A 87 -12.49 -6.61 -14.49
CA ILE A 87 -12.80 -5.30 -13.86
C ILE A 87 -13.15 -5.51 -12.39
N LEU A 88 -14.04 -6.46 -12.10
CA LEU A 88 -14.45 -6.74 -10.72
C LEU A 88 -13.27 -7.23 -9.89
N LEU A 89 -12.35 -8.02 -10.46
CA LEU A 89 -11.14 -8.46 -9.79
C LEU A 89 -10.23 -7.28 -9.49
N HIS A 90 -9.99 -6.40 -10.46
CA HIS A 90 -9.19 -5.19 -10.25
C HIS A 90 -9.79 -4.31 -9.14
N GLN A 91 -11.10 -4.08 -9.15
CA GLN A 91 -11.79 -3.35 -8.09
C GLN A 91 -11.65 -4.05 -6.73
N ALA A 92 -11.81 -5.37 -6.68
CA ALA A 92 -11.66 -6.13 -5.44
C ALA A 92 -10.27 -5.96 -4.84
N LEU A 93 -9.22 -6.01 -5.66
CA LEU A 93 -7.83 -5.84 -5.22
C LEU A 93 -7.54 -4.42 -4.74
N VAL A 94 -8.03 -3.40 -5.47
CA VAL A 94 -7.92 -1.98 -5.06
C VAL A 94 -8.58 -1.74 -3.70
N HIS A 95 -9.74 -2.34 -3.46
CA HIS A 95 -10.47 -2.20 -2.19
C HIS A 95 -9.98 -3.12 -1.07
N GLY A 96 -9.07 -4.07 -1.35
CA GLY A 96 -8.64 -5.07 -0.37
C GLY A 96 -9.70 -6.13 -0.04
N SER A 97 -10.66 -6.32 -0.93
CA SER A 97 -11.75 -7.31 -0.81
C SER A 97 -11.27 -8.70 -1.24
N PHE A 98 -10.39 -9.30 -0.45
CA PHE A 98 -9.70 -10.53 -0.82
C PHE A 98 -10.58 -11.78 -0.83
N LYS A 99 -11.69 -11.84 -0.09
CA LYS A 99 -12.63 -12.97 -0.21
C LYS A 99 -13.34 -12.92 -1.56
N THR A 100 -13.79 -11.74 -1.97
CA THR A 100 -14.37 -11.51 -3.29
C THR A 100 -13.34 -11.71 -4.39
N ALA A 101 -12.10 -11.24 -4.23
CA ALA A 101 -11.04 -11.47 -5.22
C ALA A 101 -10.78 -12.97 -5.42
N ASN A 102 -10.71 -13.75 -4.32
CA ASN A 102 -10.57 -15.20 -4.39
C ASN A 102 -11.74 -15.86 -5.13
N ALA A 103 -12.98 -15.44 -4.84
CA ALA A 103 -14.17 -15.91 -5.53
C ALA A 103 -14.12 -15.62 -7.03
N LEU A 104 -13.72 -14.41 -7.42
CA LEU A 104 -13.61 -14.01 -8.83
C LEU A 104 -12.51 -14.82 -9.56
N LEU A 105 -11.39 -15.08 -8.90
CA LEU A 105 -10.33 -15.94 -9.43
C LEU A 105 -10.81 -17.39 -9.64
N ASP A 106 -11.62 -17.91 -8.72
CA ASP A 106 -12.24 -19.24 -8.81
C ASP A 106 -13.30 -19.32 -9.93
N LEU A 107 -13.99 -18.21 -10.18
CA LEU A 107 -14.92 -18.04 -11.31
C LEU A 107 -14.23 -17.81 -12.66
N GLY A 108 -12.89 -17.78 -12.69
CA GLY A 108 -12.13 -17.71 -13.93
C GLY A 108 -11.69 -16.30 -14.34
N ALA A 109 -11.74 -15.30 -13.47
CA ALA A 109 -11.15 -13.99 -13.76
C ALA A 109 -9.66 -14.12 -14.17
N ASP A 110 -9.28 -13.42 -15.23
CA ASP A 110 -7.90 -13.34 -15.70
C ASP A 110 -7.10 -12.32 -14.88
N VAL A 111 -5.80 -12.56 -14.80
CA VAL A 111 -4.85 -11.67 -14.12
C VAL A 111 -4.14 -10.78 -15.13
N VAL A 112 -3.73 -9.59 -14.68
CA VAL A 112 -3.11 -8.56 -15.52
C VAL A 112 -1.69 -8.28 -15.02
N TYR A 113 -0.74 -8.11 -15.94
CA TYR A 113 0.63 -7.67 -15.64
C TYR A 113 0.74 -6.14 -15.58
N SER A 114 1.64 -5.63 -14.73
CA SER A 114 2.09 -4.24 -14.72
C SER A 114 2.84 -3.97 -16.03
N SER A 115 2.21 -3.29 -16.98
CA SER A 115 2.82 -2.97 -18.28
C SER A 115 2.75 -1.48 -18.59
N ASP A 116 3.85 -0.96 -19.13
CA ASP A 116 3.88 0.33 -19.82
C ASP A 116 3.15 0.20 -21.16
N SER A 117 1.86 0.51 -21.11
CA SER A 117 1.05 1.14 -22.18
C SER A 117 0.46 0.36 -23.37
N GLN A 118 0.82 -0.87 -23.77
CA GLN A 118 0.29 -1.36 -25.07
C GLN A 118 -0.45 -2.70 -25.17
N GLN A 119 -0.34 -3.67 -24.26
CA GLN A 119 -1.12 -4.92 -24.34
C GLN A 119 -1.55 -5.43 -22.95
N ARG A 120 -2.49 -4.71 -22.33
CA ARG A 120 -2.90 -4.95 -20.93
C ARG A 120 -3.88 -6.11 -20.73
N SER A 121 -4.50 -6.60 -21.79
CA SER A 121 -5.44 -7.72 -21.77
C SER A 121 -5.62 -8.24 -23.18
N SER A 122 -5.96 -9.52 -23.33
CA SER A 122 -6.48 -10.09 -24.58
C SER A 122 -7.82 -9.46 -25.00
N CYS A 123 -8.52 -8.80 -24.07
CA CYS A 123 -9.76 -8.09 -24.34
C CYS A 123 -9.50 -6.57 -24.48
N GLN A 124 -9.77 -6.04 -25.68
CA GLN A 124 -9.63 -4.62 -26.01
C GLN A 124 -10.40 -3.70 -25.05
N LYS A 125 -11.58 -4.13 -24.57
CA LYS A 125 -12.39 -3.34 -23.63
C LYS A 125 -11.72 -3.19 -22.26
N THR A 126 -10.97 -4.19 -21.79
CA THR A 126 -10.15 -4.09 -20.55
C THR A 126 -9.04 -3.08 -20.73
N THR A 127 -8.39 -3.11 -21.89
CA THR A 127 -7.33 -2.17 -22.24
C THR A 127 -7.86 -0.73 -22.24
N ASP A 128 -9.02 -0.50 -22.85
CA ASP A 128 -9.66 0.82 -22.91
C ASP A 128 -10.12 1.31 -21.53
N TRP A 129 -10.64 0.42 -20.67
CA TRP A 129 -11.02 0.77 -19.30
C TRP A 129 -9.80 1.11 -18.42
N LEU A 130 -8.75 0.28 -18.46
CA LEU A 130 -7.50 0.51 -17.74
C LEU A 130 -6.78 1.78 -18.23
N ALA A 131 -6.96 2.16 -19.51
CA ALA A 131 -6.38 3.40 -20.06
C ALA A 131 -7.09 4.67 -19.57
N ASN A 132 -8.37 4.57 -19.21
CA ASN A 132 -9.20 5.70 -18.76
C ASN A 132 -9.28 5.85 -17.23
N GLY A 133 -8.74 4.89 -16.47
CA GLY A 133 -8.70 4.92 -15.00
C GLY A 133 -7.61 5.85 -14.44
N THR A 134 -7.86 6.43 -13.27
CA THR A 134 -6.93 7.34 -12.56
C THR A 134 -5.92 6.63 -11.65
N CYS A 135 -5.94 5.29 -11.56
CA CYS A 135 -4.97 4.53 -10.77
C CYS A 135 -3.66 4.31 -11.55
N PRO A 136 -2.50 4.38 -10.88
CA PRO A 136 -1.24 3.99 -11.51
C PRO A 136 -1.34 2.55 -12.02
N LEU A 137 -0.68 2.29 -13.14
CA LEU A 137 -0.80 1.13 -14.03
C LEU A 137 -0.25 -0.17 -13.41
N LEU A 138 -0.80 -0.57 -12.27
CA LEU A 138 -0.39 -1.74 -11.50
C LEU A 138 -1.13 -2.98 -12.01
N GLY A 139 -0.38 -4.08 -12.13
CA GLY A 139 -0.91 -5.41 -12.37
C GLY A 139 -1.63 -5.98 -11.15
N SER A 140 -2.26 -7.14 -11.33
CA SER A 140 -3.06 -7.79 -10.29
C SER A 140 -2.24 -8.13 -9.04
N LEU A 141 -0.97 -8.55 -9.21
CA LEU A 141 -0.13 -8.87 -8.07
C LEU A 141 0.31 -7.60 -7.35
N ALA A 142 0.70 -6.56 -8.09
CA ALA A 142 1.11 -5.29 -7.50
C ALA A 142 -0.04 -4.57 -6.78
N LEU A 143 -1.27 -4.64 -7.31
CA LEU A 143 -2.48 -4.16 -6.63
C LEU A 143 -2.79 -4.97 -5.37
N ALA A 144 -2.67 -6.30 -5.43
CA ALA A 144 -2.83 -7.13 -4.25
C ALA A 144 -1.80 -6.70 -3.18
N ALA A 145 -0.53 -6.53 -3.57
CA ALA A 145 0.55 -6.13 -2.68
C ALA A 145 0.32 -4.75 -2.04
N SER A 146 -0.12 -3.76 -2.82
CA SER A 146 -0.36 -2.37 -2.36
C SER A 146 -1.52 -2.24 -1.37
N SER A 147 -2.47 -3.18 -1.38
CA SER A 147 -3.68 -3.12 -0.57
C SER A 147 -3.38 -3.07 0.93
N ARG A 148 -3.97 -2.09 1.61
CA ARG A 148 -3.71 -1.70 2.99
C ARG A 148 -4.83 -2.18 3.92
N PHE A 149 -4.47 -2.67 5.10
CA PHE A 149 -5.46 -3.17 6.06
C PHE A 149 -6.33 -2.04 6.64
N HIS A 150 -5.73 -0.89 7.00
CA HIS A 150 -6.46 0.18 7.70
C HIS A 150 -7.52 0.88 6.84
N ILE A 151 -7.35 0.95 5.52
CA ILE A 151 -8.30 1.62 4.62
C ILE A 151 -9.66 0.89 4.62
N GLY A 152 -9.67 -0.44 4.76
CA GLY A 152 -10.88 -1.24 4.82
C GLY A 152 -11.45 -1.43 6.24
N PHE A 153 -10.60 -1.43 7.28
CA PHE A 153 -11.02 -1.79 8.64
C PHE A 153 -11.52 -0.62 9.47
N TRP A 154 -10.89 0.56 9.37
CA TRP A 154 -11.17 1.68 10.29
C TRP A 154 -12.45 2.46 9.93
N TYR A 155 -12.94 2.29 8.70
CA TYR A 155 -14.07 3.03 8.17
C TYR A 155 -15.29 2.16 7.83
N ASP A 156 -15.17 0.82 7.83
CA ASP A 156 -16.30 -0.08 7.62
C ASP A 156 -16.62 -0.91 8.88
N PRO A 157 -17.68 -0.58 9.64
CA PRO A 157 -18.12 -1.39 10.77
C PRO A 157 -18.60 -2.79 10.36
N ASN A 158 -18.75 -3.06 9.06
CA ASN A 158 -19.09 -4.37 8.52
C ASN A 158 -17.90 -5.10 7.88
N CYS A 159 -16.67 -4.66 8.16
CA CYS A 159 -15.45 -5.28 7.68
C CYS A 159 -15.50 -6.80 7.89
N GLY A 160 -15.34 -7.56 6.80
CA GLY A 160 -15.45 -9.02 6.82
C GLY A 160 -14.32 -9.75 7.55
N TYR A 161 -13.32 -9.03 8.06
CA TYR A 161 -12.12 -9.59 8.67
C TYR A 161 -12.14 -9.43 10.19
N SER A 162 -11.88 -10.52 10.91
CA SER A 162 -11.87 -10.55 12.38
C SER A 162 -10.56 -10.06 13.01
N SER A 163 -9.48 -9.95 12.23
CA SER A 163 -8.14 -9.51 12.69
C SER A 163 -7.26 -9.14 11.50
N GLU A 164 -6.17 -8.42 11.77
CA GLU A 164 -5.08 -8.17 10.83
C GLU A 164 -4.57 -9.50 10.21
N ARG A 165 -4.32 -10.52 11.06
CA ARG A 165 -3.90 -11.87 10.61
C ARG A 165 -4.89 -12.54 9.65
N HIS A 166 -6.19 -12.47 9.96
CA HIS A 166 -7.21 -13.07 9.09
C HIS A 166 -7.27 -12.39 7.73
N PHE A 167 -7.05 -11.07 7.66
CA PHE A 167 -6.91 -10.37 6.38
C PHE A 167 -5.69 -10.86 5.59
N TRP A 168 -4.55 -11.03 6.25
CA TRP A 168 -3.36 -11.58 5.60
C TRP A 168 -3.57 -12.98 5.02
N ASP A 169 -4.23 -13.88 5.75
CA ASP A 169 -4.46 -15.25 5.26
C ASP A 169 -5.24 -15.24 3.92
N TRP A 170 -6.25 -14.36 3.80
CA TRP A 170 -7.01 -14.19 2.55
C TRP A 170 -6.22 -13.48 1.45
N LYS A 171 -5.47 -12.42 1.80
CA LYS A 171 -4.58 -11.70 0.89
C LYS A 171 -3.53 -12.64 0.29
N LYS A 172 -2.86 -13.42 1.13
CA LYS A 172 -1.87 -14.42 0.73
C LYS A 172 -2.49 -15.45 -0.22
N MET A 173 -3.66 -15.98 0.09
CA MET A 173 -4.37 -16.94 -0.77
C MET A 173 -4.67 -16.35 -2.16
N ALA A 174 -5.13 -15.10 -2.22
CA ALA A 174 -5.35 -14.42 -3.49
C ALA A 174 -4.05 -14.24 -4.28
N MET A 175 -2.97 -13.80 -3.62
CA MET A 175 -1.66 -13.63 -4.25
C MET A 175 -1.09 -14.96 -4.77
N GLU A 176 -1.24 -16.07 -4.05
CA GLU A 176 -0.84 -17.40 -4.51
C GLU A 176 -1.60 -17.83 -5.78
N LYS A 177 -2.91 -17.59 -5.83
CA LYS A 177 -3.72 -17.85 -7.03
C LYS A 177 -3.30 -16.97 -8.21
N ILE A 178 -3.01 -15.69 -7.96
CA ILE A 178 -2.52 -14.75 -8.97
C ILE A 178 -1.18 -15.23 -9.53
N LEU A 179 -0.21 -15.53 -8.67
CA LEU A 179 1.11 -16.04 -9.10
C LEU A 179 0.99 -17.32 -9.93
N LYS A 180 0.13 -18.26 -9.51
CA LYS A 180 -0.12 -19.50 -10.26
C LYS A 180 -0.68 -19.22 -11.66
N LYS A 181 -1.57 -18.24 -11.80
CA LYS A 181 -2.12 -17.84 -13.10
C LYS A 181 -1.10 -17.08 -13.95
N LEU A 182 -0.28 -16.21 -13.36
CA LEU A 182 0.80 -15.51 -14.09
C LEU A 182 1.86 -16.49 -14.59
N ALA A 183 2.23 -17.50 -13.80
CA ALA A 183 3.21 -18.51 -14.19
C ALA A 183 2.68 -19.54 -15.21
N ALA A 184 1.38 -19.57 -15.51
CA ALA A 184 0.83 -20.50 -16.47
C ALA A 184 1.18 -20.07 -17.91
N PRO A 185 1.60 -21.01 -18.79
CA PRO A 185 1.88 -20.67 -20.18
C PRO A 185 0.61 -20.13 -20.84
N VAL A 186 0.71 -18.95 -21.46
CA VAL A 186 -0.40 -18.30 -22.17
C VAL A 186 -0.72 -19.14 -23.40
N CYS A 187 -1.71 -20.03 -23.29
CA CYS A 187 -2.22 -20.75 -24.45
C CYS A 187 -3.04 -19.76 -25.30
N ARG A 188 -2.35 -19.04 -26.20
CA ARG A 188 -3.00 -18.16 -27.18
C ARG A 188 -3.70 -19.03 -28.23
N ASP A 189 -4.99 -19.28 -28.04
CA ASP A 189 -5.84 -19.83 -29.08
C ASP A 189 -6.07 -18.78 -30.18
N GLN A 190 -5.20 -18.80 -31.20
CA GLN A 190 -5.52 -18.82 -32.63
C GLN A 190 -4.27 -18.45 -33.45
N HIS A 191 -3.77 -19.46 -34.16
CA HIS A 191 -2.66 -19.43 -35.11
C HIS A 191 -1.23 -19.23 -34.55
N MET A 192 -0.54 -20.37 -34.45
CA MET A 192 0.92 -20.58 -34.52
C MET A 192 1.79 -19.90 -33.44
N ILE A 193 2.52 -20.77 -32.74
CA ILE A 193 3.59 -20.53 -31.75
C ILE A 193 3.05 -20.31 -30.33
N ALA A 194 3.18 -21.36 -29.50
CA ALA A 194 3.16 -21.22 -28.06
C ALA A 194 4.32 -20.29 -27.67
N CYS A 195 4.04 -19.01 -27.44
CA CYS A 195 5.01 -18.13 -26.82
C CYS A 195 5.09 -18.53 -25.35
N GLU A 196 6.28 -18.94 -24.90
CA GLU A 196 6.58 -19.01 -23.48
C GLU A 196 6.16 -17.68 -22.80
N PRO A 197 5.70 -17.71 -21.53
CA PRO A 197 5.49 -16.48 -20.80
C PRO A 197 6.78 -15.65 -20.90
N ASP A 198 6.68 -14.39 -21.30
CA ASP A 198 7.85 -13.51 -21.37
C ASP A 198 8.39 -13.41 -19.94
N LEU A 199 9.48 -14.13 -19.65
CA LEU A 199 10.09 -14.20 -18.32
C LEU A 199 10.35 -12.79 -17.75
N ASN A 200 10.50 -11.79 -18.63
CA ASN A 200 10.66 -10.40 -18.24
C ASN A 200 9.38 -9.76 -17.68
N GLU A 201 8.18 -10.12 -18.17
CA GLU A 201 6.90 -9.57 -17.69
C GLU A 201 6.55 -10.11 -16.30
N TYR A 202 6.78 -11.41 -16.09
CA TYR A 202 6.60 -12.04 -14.78
C TYR A 202 7.53 -11.46 -13.72
N GLN A 203 8.83 -11.36 -14.04
CA GLN A 203 9.80 -10.77 -13.11
C GLN A 203 9.47 -9.30 -12.82
N ARG A 204 9.08 -8.53 -13.85
CA ARG A 204 8.71 -7.13 -13.68
C ARG A 204 7.48 -6.98 -12.79
N GLU A 205 6.47 -7.84 -12.93
CA GLU A 205 5.30 -7.83 -12.04
C GLU A 205 5.67 -8.14 -10.58
N LEU A 206 6.58 -9.10 -10.36
CA LEU A 206 7.13 -9.39 -9.03
C LEU A 206 7.85 -8.17 -8.44
N ASP A 207 8.68 -7.50 -9.24
CA ASP A 207 9.45 -6.35 -8.80
C ASP A 207 8.52 -5.15 -8.49
N TYR A 208 7.49 -4.88 -9.31
CA TYR A 208 6.46 -3.88 -9.00
C TYR A 208 5.66 -4.22 -7.75
N ALA A 209 5.29 -5.49 -7.59
CA ALA A 209 4.61 -5.93 -6.38
C ALA A 209 5.47 -5.72 -5.13
N LEU A 210 6.79 -5.91 -5.23
CA LEU A 210 7.72 -5.66 -4.13
C LEU A 210 7.79 -4.18 -3.76
N ILE A 211 7.83 -3.28 -4.77
CA ILE A 211 7.74 -1.83 -4.55
C ILE A 211 6.46 -1.47 -3.80
N GLU A 212 5.34 -1.97 -4.28
CA GLU A 212 4.03 -1.65 -3.72
C GLU A 212 3.84 -2.24 -2.32
N ALA A 213 4.40 -3.43 -2.06
CA ALA A 213 4.45 -4.01 -0.72
C ALA A 213 5.23 -3.11 0.26
N ALA A 214 6.31 -2.48 -0.18
CA ALA A 214 7.07 -1.54 0.64
C ALA A 214 6.28 -0.25 0.98
N LYS A 215 5.28 0.12 0.16
CA LYS A 215 4.34 1.23 0.45
C LYS A 215 3.17 0.83 1.35
N ALA A 216 2.88 -0.47 1.46
CA ALA A 216 1.82 -0.95 2.32
C ALA A 216 2.16 -0.69 3.80
N ASP A 217 1.14 -0.65 4.63
CA ASP A 217 1.21 -0.44 6.07
C ASP A 217 1.42 -1.78 6.81
N ALA A 218 0.38 -2.30 7.46
CA ALA A 218 0.24 -3.66 7.95
C ALA A 218 0.68 -4.70 6.91
N HIS A 219 1.34 -5.75 7.40
CA HIS A 219 1.84 -6.89 6.63
C HIS A 219 2.83 -6.58 5.51
N SER A 220 3.35 -5.36 5.41
CA SER A 220 4.31 -5.01 4.37
C SER A 220 5.52 -5.97 4.38
N LEU A 221 6.00 -6.36 5.55
CA LEU A 221 7.11 -7.32 5.68
C LEU A 221 6.71 -8.71 5.20
N GLU A 222 5.56 -9.24 5.63
CA GLU A 222 5.06 -10.56 5.24
C GLU A 222 4.81 -10.64 3.73
N VAL A 223 4.30 -9.56 3.13
CA VAL A 223 4.11 -9.44 1.67
C VAL A 223 5.46 -9.41 0.97
N MET A 224 6.40 -8.58 1.42
CA MET A 224 7.75 -8.52 0.83
C MET A 224 8.47 -9.86 0.95
N GLU A 225 8.41 -10.53 2.11
CA GLU A 225 8.99 -11.85 2.31
C GLU A 225 8.36 -12.91 1.39
N PHE A 226 7.04 -12.87 1.22
CA PHE A 226 6.33 -13.73 0.28
C PHE A 226 6.80 -13.52 -1.16
N LEU A 227 6.95 -12.26 -1.59
CA LEU A 227 7.38 -11.92 -2.95
C LEU A 227 8.85 -12.28 -3.22
N LEU A 228 9.74 -12.06 -2.25
CA LEU A 228 11.13 -12.50 -2.35
C LEU A 228 11.23 -14.03 -2.46
N LYS A 229 10.42 -14.78 -1.71
CA LYS A 229 10.31 -16.25 -1.86
C LYS A 229 9.74 -16.67 -3.22
N ALA A 230 8.92 -15.84 -3.83
CA ALA A 230 8.40 -16.05 -5.19
C ALA A 230 9.40 -15.66 -6.29
N GLY A 231 10.56 -15.07 -5.94
CA GLY A 231 11.62 -14.72 -6.89
C GLY A 231 11.74 -13.23 -7.21
N ALA A 232 11.05 -12.33 -6.50
CA ALA A 232 11.30 -10.89 -6.63
C ALA A 232 12.77 -10.57 -6.31
N ASP A 233 13.40 -9.72 -7.11
CA ASP A 233 14.83 -9.40 -6.96
C ASP A 233 15.00 -8.00 -6.37
N ILE A 234 15.73 -7.92 -5.25
CA ILE A 234 16.06 -6.68 -4.54
C ILE A 234 17.53 -6.25 -4.77
N GLY A 235 18.29 -7.00 -5.56
CA GLY A 235 19.70 -6.74 -5.87
C GLY A 235 19.96 -6.51 -7.36
N SER A 236 18.92 -6.53 -8.20
CA SER A 236 19.08 -6.42 -9.66
C SER A 236 19.72 -5.09 -10.08
N GLU A 237 20.94 -5.14 -10.62
CA GLU A 237 21.56 -3.98 -11.26
C GLU A 237 20.77 -3.52 -12.49
N ALA A 238 20.21 -4.49 -13.24
CA ALA A 238 19.41 -4.25 -14.44
C ALA A 238 18.13 -3.45 -14.14
N ASN A 239 17.49 -3.72 -12.99
CA ASN A 239 16.28 -3.05 -12.52
C ASN A 239 16.54 -2.14 -11.30
N SER A 240 17.75 -1.56 -11.21
CA SER A 240 18.19 -0.77 -10.04
C SER A 240 17.27 0.41 -9.69
N HIS A 241 16.53 0.96 -10.67
CA HIS A 241 15.52 2.00 -10.44
C HIS A 241 14.24 1.46 -9.77
N ILE A 242 13.80 0.24 -10.14
CA ILE A 242 12.62 -0.44 -9.58
C ILE A 242 12.93 -0.86 -8.14
N VAL A 243 14.05 -1.53 -7.93
CA VAL A 243 14.55 -1.92 -6.61
C VAL A 243 14.81 -0.71 -5.71
N GLY A 244 15.41 0.36 -6.26
CA GLY A 244 15.67 1.61 -5.54
C GLY A 244 14.38 2.29 -5.06
N GLN A 245 13.25 2.06 -5.73
CA GLN A 245 11.95 2.58 -5.31
C GLN A 245 11.40 1.86 -4.07
N ALA A 246 11.65 0.56 -3.89
CA ALA A 246 11.27 -0.14 -2.66
C ALA A 246 12.03 0.42 -1.44
N TRP A 247 13.32 0.72 -1.63
CA TRP A 247 14.14 1.39 -0.61
C TRP A 247 13.65 2.81 -0.33
N TYR A 248 13.32 3.58 -1.38
CA TYR A 248 12.69 4.89 -1.23
C TYR A 248 11.41 4.80 -0.39
N ASN A 249 10.50 3.86 -0.69
CA ASN A 249 9.23 3.74 0.03
C ASN A 249 9.43 3.38 1.51
N ALA A 250 10.44 2.54 1.81
CA ALA A 250 10.80 2.25 3.20
C ALA A 250 11.38 3.46 3.93
N LEU A 251 12.18 4.30 3.24
CA LEU A 251 12.72 5.54 3.80
C LEU A 251 11.68 6.66 3.93
N ASP A 252 10.64 6.63 3.09
CA ASP A 252 9.53 7.58 3.12
C ASP A 252 8.49 7.26 4.20
N GLU A 253 8.61 6.11 4.88
CA GLU A 253 7.72 5.67 5.94
C GLU A 253 7.67 6.67 7.11
N GLU A 254 6.45 7.03 7.50
CA GLU A 254 6.19 8.05 8.51
C GLU A 254 6.07 7.46 9.92
N VAL A 255 5.74 6.16 10.01
CA VAL A 255 5.57 5.42 11.28
C VAL A 255 6.92 4.84 11.73
N PRO A 256 7.47 5.26 12.88
CA PRO A 256 8.82 4.87 13.27
C PRO A 256 9.09 3.36 13.39
N SER A 257 8.11 2.58 13.88
CA SER A 257 8.27 1.13 14.02
C SER A 257 8.24 0.41 12.68
N LEU A 258 7.37 0.82 11.75
CA LEU A 258 7.34 0.31 10.39
C LEU A 258 8.60 0.71 9.62
N PHE A 259 9.05 1.96 9.77
CA PHE A 259 10.30 2.44 9.17
C PHE A 259 11.46 1.54 9.55
N ARG A 260 11.66 1.28 10.86
CA ARG A 260 12.73 0.42 11.35
C ARG A 260 12.64 -0.98 10.77
N SER A 261 11.45 -1.57 10.83
CA SER A 261 11.26 -2.96 10.41
C SER A 261 11.49 -3.12 8.91
N LYS A 262 10.96 -2.20 8.07
CA LYS A 262 11.17 -2.22 6.61
C LYS A 262 12.64 -2.00 6.27
N VAL A 263 13.29 -1.02 6.90
CA VAL A 263 14.72 -0.73 6.67
C VAL A 263 15.58 -1.93 7.03
N GLU A 264 15.37 -2.55 8.19
CA GLU A 264 16.14 -3.75 8.60
C GLU A 264 15.89 -4.92 7.67
N PHE A 265 14.63 -5.14 7.28
CA PHE A 265 14.26 -6.20 6.36
C PHE A 265 14.98 -6.06 5.02
N LEU A 266 14.93 -4.88 4.39
CA LEU A 266 15.58 -4.66 3.08
C LEU A 266 17.12 -4.74 3.19
N ILE A 267 17.70 -4.26 4.30
CA ILE A 267 19.13 -4.39 4.61
C ILE A 267 19.57 -5.86 4.69
N GLN A 268 18.77 -6.72 5.33
CA GLN A 268 19.05 -8.15 5.47
C GLN A 268 18.97 -8.89 4.13
N HIS A 269 18.13 -8.40 3.21
CA HIS A 269 17.96 -8.99 1.89
C HIS A 269 18.87 -8.37 0.81
N GLY A 270 19.81 -7.50 1.20
CA GLY A 270 20.90 -7.07 0.32
C GLY A 270 20.63 -5.80 -0.51
N VAL A 271 19.69 -4.96 -0.11
CA VAL A 271 19.45 -3.66 -0.77
C VAL A 271 20.72 -2.79 -0.79
N ASP A 272 20.94 -2.04 -1.87
CA ASP A 272 22.02 -1.05 -1.92
C ASP A 272 21.72 0.11 -0.95
N ARG A 273 22.42 0.10 0.18
CA ARG A 273 22.24 1.06 1.27
C ARG A 273 22.72 2.46 0.93
N THR A 274 23.51 2.61 -0.12
CA THR A 274 24.16 3.88 -0.49
C THR A 274 23.35 4.70 -1.48
N ARG A 275 22.37 4.07 -2.14
CA ARG A 275 21.62 4.64 -3.25
C ARG A 275 20.11 4.53 -3.03
N VAL A 276 19.46 5.67 -3.09
CA VAL A 276 18.01 5.85 -3.08
C VAL A 276 17.62 6.42 -4.42
N TRP A 277 16.62 5.83 -5.07
CA TRP A 277 16.09 6.37 -6.32
C TRP A 277 14.82 7.17 -6.02
N SER A 278 14.80 8.44 -6.44
CA SER A 278 13.62 9.30 -6.36
C SER A 278 13.08 9.52 -7.79
N PRO A 279 11.77 9.35 -8.03
CA PRO A 279 11.18 9.56 -9.36
C PRO A 279 11.44 10.95 -9.94
N LEU A 280 11.49 11.98 -9.09
CA LEU A 280 11.61 13.38 -9.50
C LEU A 280 13.06 13.87 -9.61
N GLU A 281 13.96 13.25 -8.86
CA GLU A 281 15.30 13.78 -8.64
C GLU A 281 16.42 12.78 -8.95
N GLY A 282 16.05 11.57 -9.39
CA GLY A 282 16.98 10.50 -9.72
C GLY A 282 17.70 9.93 -8.50
N LEU A 283 18.95 9.50 -8.73
CA LEU A 283 19.77 8.80 -7.76
C LEU A 283 20.33 9.74 -6.67
N GLN A 284 20.16 9.37 -5.41
CA GLN A 284 20.61 10.11 -4.24
C GLN A 284 21.14 9.18 -3.16
N THR A 285 21.80 9.72 -2.14
CA THR A 285 22.09 8.96 -0.91
C THR A 285 20.94 9.08 0.10
N PRO A 286 20.78 8.16 1.08
CA PRO A 286 19.77 8.28 2.12
C PRO A 286 19.83 9.60 2.88
N MET A 287 21.03 10.14 3.08
CA MET A 287 21.22 11.43 3.74
C MET A 287 20.63 12.59 2.94
N GLN A 288 20.89 12.63 1.63
CA GLN A 288 20.34 13.67 0.75
C GLN A 288 18.81 13.60 0.71
N PHE A 289 18.27 12.39 0.59
CA PHE A 289 16.83 12.15 0.59
C PHE A 289 16.16 12.71 1.85
N ILE A 290 16.64 12.33 3.04
CA ILE A 290 16.03 12.75 4.32
C ILE A 290 16.19 14.27 4.53
N LEU A 291 17.36 14.84 4.24
CA LEU A 291 17.58 16.28 4.42
C LEU A 291 16.69 17.13 3.51
N LYS A 292 16.52 16.73 2.23
CA LYS A 292 15.62 17.42 1.30
C LYS A 292 14.16 17.28 1.71
N LYS A 293 13.74 16.07 2.13
CA LYS A 293 12.39 15.83 2.66
C LYS A 293 12.12 16.73 3.86
N LEU A 294 13.05 16.75 4.82
CA LEU A 294 12.93 17.54 6.04
C LEU A 294 12.90 19.05 5.77
N HIS A 295 13.77 19.55 4.89
CA HIS A 295 13.76 20.95 4.44
C HIS A 295 12.41 21.35 3.83
N ARG A 296 11.87 20.54 2.91
CA ARG A 296 10.54 20.77 2.31
C ARG A 296 9.43 20.77 3.35
N CYS A 297 9.43 19.80 4.26
CA CYS A 297 8.44 19.74 5.34
C CYS A 297 8.48 21.01 6.19
N CYS A 298 9.64 21.45 6.66
CA CYS A 298 9.75 22.65 7.48
C CYS A 298 9.38 23.94 6.73
N ARG A 299 9.65 24.01 5.42
CA ARG A 299 9.34 25.20 4.61
C ARG A 299 7.85 25.36 4.30
N TYR A 300 7.15 24.25 4.02
CA TYR A 300 5.80 24.29 3.45
C TYR A 300 4.70 23.77 4.38
N THR A 301 5.03 23.17 5.53
CA THR A 301 4.04 22.71 6.50
C THR A 301 4.03 23.59 7.75
N THR A 302 2.85 23.97 8.20
CA THR A 302 2.65 24.81 9.41
C THR A 302 3.01 24.07 10.71
N ASP A 303 3.23 22.75 10.65
CA ASP A 303 3.43 21.87 11.81
C ASP A 303 4.81 21.17 11.79
N GLY A 304 5.81 21.81 11.15
CA GLY A 304 7.17 21.28 10.96
C GLY A 304 7.96 20.94 12.23
N SER A 305 7.42 21.20 13.43
CA SER A 305 8.07 20.89 14.71
C SER A 305 8.07 19.40 15.06
N LEU A 306 7.03 18.65 14.65
CA LEU A 306 6.90 17.22 14.93
C LEU A 306 7.76 16.34 14.01
N SER A 307 8.13 16.84 12.82
CA SER A 307 8.90 16.08 11.83
C SER A 307 10.41 16.07 12.11
N ILE A 308 10.95 17.11 12.74
CA ILE A 308 12.39 17.25 13.00
C ILE A 308 12.93 16.16 13.95
N PRO A 309 12.38 15.96 15.16
CA PRO A 309 12.91 14.93 16.08
C PRO A 309 12.81 13.53 15.47
N LYS A 310 11.73 13.25 14.74
CA LYS A 310 11.50 11.98 14.05
C LYS A 310 12.53 11.74 12.94
N ALA A 311 12.77 12.73 12.09
CA ALA A 311 13.75 12.62 11.02
C ALA A 311 15.18 12.42 11.56
N LEU A 312 15.55 13.15 12.62
CA LEU A 312 16.85 12.95 13.28
C LEU A 312 17.00 11.54 13.85
N TYR A 313 15.94 11.00 14.47
CA TYR A 313 15.91 9.62 14.93
C TYR A 313 16.08 8.60 13.78
N PHE A 314 15.45 8.83 12.62
CA PHE A 314 15.66 8.00 11.43
C PHE A 314 17.10 8.08 10.94
N MET A 315 17.71 9.27 10.95
CA MET A 315 19.10 9.43 10.54
C MET A 315 20.06 8.73 11.51
N ASP A 316 19.86 8.83 12.82
CA ASP A 316 20.64 8.09 13.82
C ASP A 316 20.56 6.58 13.62
N PHE A 317 19.35 6.10 13.38
CA PHE A 317 19.11 4.69 13.13
C PHE A 317 19.85 4.23 11.87
N LEU A 318 19.72 4.95 10.76
CA LEU A 318 20.43 4.65 9.52
C LEU A 318 21.96 4.74 9.69
N ALA A 319 22.47 5.69 10.48
CA ALA A 319 23.88 5.80 10.81
C ALA A 319 24.36 4.56 11.58
N SER A 320 23.58 4.09 12.56
CA SER A 320 23.88 2.88 13.34
C SER A 320 23.90 1.59 12.50
N ARG A 321 23.19 1.58 11.37
CA ARG A 321 23.17 0.47 10.39
C ARG A 321 24.19 0.65 9.25
N GLY A 322 24.99 1.72 9.28
CA GLY A 322 26.00 2.02 8.28
C GLY A 322 25.44 2.49 6.94
N CYS A 323 24.17 2.92 6.89
CA CYS A 323 23.51 3.41 5.68
C CYS A 323 23.81 4.89 5.39
N LEU A 324 24.28 5.63 6.39
CA LEU A 324 24.74 7.01 6.21
C LEU A 324 25.93 7.33 7.09
N ARG A 325 26.65 8.38 6.71
CA ARG A 325 27.72 8.98 7.51
C ARG A 325 27.52 10.48 7.53
N TRP A 326 27.57 11.05 8.73
CA TRP A 326 27.57 12.51 8.88
C TRP A 326 28.84 13.10 8.28
N PRO A 327 28.75 14.22 7.55
CA PRO A 327 29.92 14.92 7.05
C PRO A 327 30.85 15.34 8.17
N LYS A 328 32.15 15.27 7.91
CA LYS A 328 33.17 15.77 8.83
C LYS A 328 33.05 17.29 8.88
N VAL A 329 32.85 17.81 10.09
CA VAL A 329 32.92 19.25 10.33
C VAL A 329 34.40 19.63 10.36
N THR A 330 34.89 20.27 9.29
CA THR A 330 36.30 20.61 9.13
C THR A 330 36.73 21.85 9.91
N ASP A 331 35.80 22.72 10.29
CA ASP A 331 36.07 23.92 11.09
C ASP A 331 35.06 24.05 12.23
N MET A 332 35.47 23.65 13.43
CA MET A 332 34.87 24.11 14.68
C MET A 332 35.89 25.05 15.33
N SER A 333 35.89 26.33 14.95
CA SER A 333 36.65 27.32 15.72
C SER A 333 35.96 27.54 17.07
N MET A 334 36.38 26.77 18.06
CA MET A 334 36.15 27.11 19.46
C MET A 334 36.86 28.45 19.70
N ASP A 335 36.13 29.46 20.13
CA ASP A 335 36.77 30.67 20.62
C ASP A 335 37.57 30.35 21.90
N HIS A 336 38.55 31.18 22.24
CA HIS A 336 39.45 30.94 23.39
C HIS A 336 38.73 31.03 24.75
N ASN A 337 37.42 31.28 24.77
CA ASN A 337 36.59 31.39 25.97
C ASN A 337 35.59 30.23 26.14
N GLY A 338 35.58 29.24 25.24
CA GLY A 338 34.69 28.08 25.35
C GLY A 338 33.22 28.38 25.03
N ASN A 339 32.93 29.50 24.38
CA ASN A 339 31.59 29.84 23.92
C ASN A 339 31.41 29.34 22.48
N THR A 340 30.41 28.48 22.27
CA THR A 340 29.98 28.10 20.92
C THR A 340 29.27 29.25 20.24
N HIS A 341 30.01 30.15 19.59
CA HIS A 341 29.43 31.10 18.63
C HIS A 341 28.91 30.34 17.38
N PRO A 342 27.88 30.87 16.69
CA PRO A 342 27.18 30.17 15.62
C PRO A 342 28.07 30.11 14.37
N LEU A 343 28.97 29.13 14.32
CA LEU A 343 29.72 28.82 13.11
C LEU A 343 28.74 28.38 12.04
N ILE A 344 28.85 28.98 10.86
CA ILE A 344 28.28 28.42 9.64
C ILE A 344 29.11 27.17 9.38
N PRO A 345 28.57 25.96 9.57
CA PRO A 345 29.34 24.76 9.32
C PRO A 345 29.70 24.73 7.84
N ASN A 346 31.00 24.81 7.54
CA ASN A 346 31.49 24.68 6.18
C ASN A 346 31.75 23.19 5.93
N PHE A 347 30.79 22.51 5.31
CA PHE A 347 30.93 21.11 4.96
C PHE A 347 31.69 20.98 3.64
N GLY A 348 32.82 20.26 3.65
CA GLY A 348 33.59 20.00 2.44
C GLY A 348 32.72 19.42 1.32
N GLY A 349 32.79 20.02 0.12
CA GLY A 349 31.83 19.81 -0.97
C GLY A 349 31.79 18.43 -1.63
N TYR A 350 32.57 17.45 -1.15
CA TYR A 350 32.66 16.10 -1.71
C TYR A 350 32.00 15.00 -0.86
N GLU A 351 31.54 15.30 0.36
CA GLU A 351 30.86 14.32 1.20
C GLU A 351 29.33 14.34 0.96
N ALA A 352 28.71 13.16 1.03
CA ALA A 352 27.27 13.01 0.82
C ALA A 352 26.48 13.80 1.88
N GLY A 353 25.53 14.64 1.46
CA GLY A 353 24.75 15.49 2.35
C GLY A 353 25.36 16.86 2.65
N SER A 354 26.63 17.11 2.30
CA SER A 354 27.28 18.42 2.55
C SER A 354 26.60 19.56 1.79
N GLN A 355 26.16 19.29 0.55
CA GLN A 355 25.47 20.30 -0.27
C GLN A 355 24.10 20.65 0.32
N GLU A 356 23.35 19.65 0.77
CA GLU A 356 22.04 19.81 1.39
C GLU A 356 22.13 20.54 2.73
N LEU A 357 23.13 20.21 3.55
CA LEU A 357 23.39 20.93 4.80
C LEU A 357 23.78 22.39 4.54
N ASN A 358 24.72 22.64 3.62
CA ASN A 358 25.10 24.00 3.22
C ASN A 358 23.87 24.79 2.76
N PHE A 359 23.01 24.18 1.94
CA PHE A 359 21.76 24.77 1.47
C PHE A 359 20.83 25.13 2.64
N ILE A 360 20.56 24.18 3.55
CA ILE A 360 19.71 24.39 4.74
C ILE A 360 20.25 25.51 5.65
N PHE A 361 21.56 25.56 5.90
CA PHE A 361 22.18 26.57 6.76
C PHE A 361 22.30 27.94 6.09
N SER A 362 22.28 27.99 4.75
CA SER A 362 22.25 29.25 3.99
C SER A 362 20.84 29.82 3.78
N ASP A 363 19.80 29.02 4.03
CA ASP A 363 18.40 29.44 3.86
C ASP A 363 18.02 30.47 4.93
N THR A 364 17.57 31.64 4.49
CA THR A 364 17.22 32.77 5.37
C THR A 364 15.76 32.78 5.80
N ASP A 365 14.96 31.81 5.33
CA ASP A 365 13.56 31.68 5.67
C ASP A 365 13.38 31.36 7.17
N VAL A 366 12.54 32.13 7.86
CA VAL A 366 12.30 32.00 9.31
C VAL A 366 11.73 30.63 9.66
N SER A 367 10.96 30.01 8.73
CA SER A 367 10.40 28.67 8.90
C SER A 367 11.45 27.57 9.07
N ILE A 368 12.68 27.80 8.61
CA ILE A 368 13.78 26.82 8.62
C ILE A 368 14.66 26.94 9.89
N GLN A 369 14.51 28.01 10.69
CA GLN A 369 15.31 28.19 11.91
C GLN A 369 15.24 27.03 12.91
N PRO A 370 14.07 26.43 13.20
CA PRO A 370 14.00 25.27 14.11
C PRO A 370 14.82 24.08 13.58
N LEU A 371 14.78 23.86 12.27
CA LEU A 371 15.55 22.81 11.60
C LEU A 371 17.06 23.08 11.70
N GLN A 372 17.49 24.31 11.44
CA GLN A 372 18.90 24.71 11.55
C GLN A 372 19.42 24.51 12.98
N GLN A 373 18.65 24.92 13.99
CA GLN A 373 19.02 24.77 15.39
C GLN A 373 19.15 23.28 15.78
N ALA A 374 18.16 22.46 15.40
CA ALA A 374 18.16 21.04 15.71
C ALA A 374 19.30 20.29 15.01
N LEU A 375 19.53 20.55 13.71
CA LEU A 375 20.65 19.96 12.97
C LEU A 375 21.99 20.38 13.56
N ARG A 376 22.16 21.66 13.94
CA ARG A 376 23.40 22.14 14.58
C ARG A 376 23.64 21.39 15.90
N GLN A 377 22.64 21.32 16.77
CA GLN A 377 22.77 20.59 18.04
C GLN A 377 23.07 19.11 17.83
N HIS A 378 22.39 18.49 16.87
CA HIS A 378 22.57 17.07 16.57
C HIS A 378 23.97 16.76 16.02
N ILE A 379 24.46 17.53 15.05
CA ILE A 379 25.79 17.35 14.46
C ILE A 379 26.88 17.55 15.53
N LEU A 380 26.73 18.54 16.41
CA LEU A 380 27.65 18.74 17.55
C LEU A 380 27.73 17.49 18.44
N GLN A 381 26.59 16.86 18.75
CA GLN A 381 26.55 15.63 19.54
C GLN A 381 27.20 14.43 18.83
N GLN A 382 27.13 14.37 17.50
CA GLN A 382 27.77 13.30 16.73
C GLN A 382 29.30 13.45 16.65
N VAL A 383 29.82 14.68 16.71
CA VAL A 383 31.26 14.97 16.66
C VAL A 383 31.93 14.81 18.03
N LEU A 384 31.19 14.90 19.13
CA LEU A 384 31.73 14.73 20.48
C LEU A 384 32.10 13.26 20.80
N PRO A 385 33.18 13.01 21.58
CA PRO A 385 33.61 11.67 21.99
C PRO A 385 32.50 10.88 22.70
N LEU A 386 32.49 9.56 22.52
CA LEU A 386 31.47 8.63 23.04
C LEU A 386 31.23 8.74 24.56
N ALA A 387 32.21 9.22 25.33
CA ALA A 387 32.12 9.40 26.79
C ALA A 387 31.12 10.48 27.24
N GLU A 388 30.73 11.40 26.36
CA GLU A 388 29.82 12.52 26.67
C GLU A 388 28.43 12.37 26.06
N ARG A 389 28.19 11.31 25.28
CA ARG A 389 26.88 11.01 24.68
C ARG A 389 25.92 10.43 25.74
N ARG A 390 25.45 11.26 26.66
CA ARG A 390 24.24 10.95 27.45
C ARG A 390 23.01 11.17 26.58
N MET A 391 22.68 10.19 25.75
CA MET A 391 21.30 10.10 25.25
C MET A 391 20.44 9.58 26.39
N ALA A 392 19.64 10.45 27.00
CA ALA A 392 18.40 9.97 27.58
C ALA A 392 17.61 9.35 26.41
N PRO A 393 17.21 8.08 26.47
CA PRO A 393 16.35 7.52 25.44
C PRO A 393 15.12 8.42 25.39
N LEU A 394 14.90 9.10 24.25
CA LEU A 394 13.61 9.72 23.98
C LEU A 394 12.58 8.62 24.17
N PRO A 395 11.64 8.75 25.11
CA PRO A 395 10.62 7.74 25.35
C PRO A 395 9.64 7.84 24.20
N LEU A 396 9.97 7.21 23.08
CA LEU A 396 8.99 6.85 22.09
C LEU A 396 8.27 5.62 22.65
N PRO A 397 6.93 5.66 22.75
CA PRO A 397 6.17 4.57 23.34
C PRO A 397 6.41 3.29 22.55
N LEU A 398 6.52 2.20 23.31
CA LEU A 398 6.43 0.77 23.01
C LEU A 398 6.54 0.34 21.54
N THR A 399 7.36 -0.69 21.32
CA THR A 399 7.37 -1.59 20.15
C THR A 399 5.96 -1.97 19.72
N VAL A 400 5.34 -1.13 18.90
CA VAL A 400 4.15 -1.43 18.11
C VAL A 400 4.69 -2.10 16.85
N MET A 401 4.65 -3.42 16.81
CA MET A 401 5.03 -4.17 15.61
C MET A 401 3.82 -4.40 14.69
N ARG A 402 2.60 -4.30 15.22
CA ARG A 402 1.33 -4.49 14.48
C ARG A 402 0.36 -3.35 14.71
N LEU A 403 -0.50 -3.10 13.73
CA LEU A 403 -1.54 -2.06 13.85
C LEU A 403 -2.61 -2.45 14.88
N ASP A 404 -2.82 -3.75 15.10
CA ASP A 404 -3.62 -4.27 16.22
C ASP A 404 -3.08 -3.80 17.59
N ASP A 405 -1.76 -3.64 17.75
CA ASP A 405 -1.17 -3.14 19.00
C ASP A 405 -1.50 -1.65 19.25
N LEU A 406 -1.70 -0.87 18.18
CA LEU A 406 -2.19 0.52 18.29
C LEU A 406 -3.66 0.58 18.67
N TYR A 407 -4.46 -0.36 18.17
CA TYR A 407 -5.88 -0.45 18.51
C TYR A 407 -6.07 -0.82 19.99
N GLU A 408 -5.34 -1.80 20.51
CA GLU A 408 -5.40 -2.13 21.94
C GLU A 408 -4.90 -0.97 22.81
N ALA A 409 -3.83 -0.29 22.43
CA ALA A 409 -3.36 0.89 23.15
C ALA A 409 -4.40 2.04 23.16
N TRP A 410 -5.13 2.24 22.06
CA TRP A 410 -6.16 3.27 21.94
C TRP A 410 -7.45 2.93 22.70
N VAL A 411 -7.90 1.67 22.63
CA VAL A 411 -9.10 1.18 23.35
C VAL A 411 -8.84 1.09 24.86
N CYS A 412 -7.66 0.63 25.29
CA CYS A 412 -7.31 0.58 26.70
C CYS A 412 -6.98 1.96 27.28
N GLY A 413 -6.36 2.87 26.52
CA GLY A 413 -6.07 4.24 26.96
C GLY A 413 -7.31 5.14 27.10
N SER A 414 -8.44 4.75 26.51
CA SER A 414 -9.70 5.51 26.57
C SER A 414 -10.58 5.16 27.79
N ASN A 415 -10.26 4.11 28.53
CA ASN A 415 -11.01 3.69 29.72
C ASN A 415 -10.46 4.24 31.05
N ASP A 416 -9.30 4.90 31.03
CA ASP A 416 -8.70 5.54 32.21
C ASP A 416 -9.03 7.04 32.33
N LEU A 417 -10.00 7.52 31.54
CA LEU A 417 -10.58 8.87 31.63
C LEU A 417 -12.10 8.79 31.72
N VAL A 418 -12.61 8.21 32.82
CA VAL A 418 -13.96 8.48 33.34
C VAL A 418 -13.91 8.71 34.84
#